data_AF-A0A5N6XFJ4-F1
#
_entry.id   AF-A0A5N6XFJ4-F1
#
_cell.length_a   1.000
_cell.length_b   1.000
_cell.length_c   1.000
_cell.angle_alpha   90.00
_cell.angle_beta   90.00
_cell.angle_gamma   90.00
#
_symmetry.space_group_name_H-M   'P 1'
#
loop_
_entity.id
_entity.type
_entity.pdbx_description
1 polymer ?
#
loop_
_entity_poly.entity_id
_entity_poly.type
_entity_poly.pdbx_seq_one_letter_code
_entity_poly.pdbx_strand_id
1 'polypeptide(L)'
;MTIELIQEDEEAPDVGHDKLATVNALAPLRLITICSSTWTAGVLAWAIVLRDGPTVVAIVLVSLASNLHSAASFLQSSTIALLPPSTQSPPGDLVLRTREGAFIVVHCSETVARLLYAGEASCDYVAGATMYRILIYVGTLFLVLGIVSMSNCSWIMQVTLGASYLALNVIYMFCALTPAVSLSCHWNMRLVRVVDKSTTQAQSLTEVVWYCIRATGETDWTRKGRLVPKTRQWDMWLDEAKQNRSNTNWDAVAAKDRLMSYDVQAKEASNQDDDMSQPKRRPTLL
;
A
#
# COMPACT_ATOMS: atom_id res chain seq x y z
N MET A 1 3.75 -9.38 -12.47
CA MET A 1 3.81 -7.93 -12.75
C MET A 1 5.26 -7.57 -13.03
N THR A 2 5.55 -6.73 -14.02
CA THR A 2 6.90 -6.22 -14.28
C THR A 2 6.84 -4.71 -14.21
N ILE A 3 7.78 -4.12 -13.47
CA ILE A 3 7.87 -2.67 -13.31
C ILE A 3 9.15 -2.23 -14.00
N GLU A 4 8.98 -1.52 -15.11
CA GLU A 4 10.08 -0.99 -15.91
C GLU A 4 10.21 0.52 -15.66
N LEU A 5 11.43 1.01 -15.45
CA LEU A 5 11.70 2.43 -15.53
C LEU A 5 11.71 2.81 -17.00
N ILE A 6 10.88 3.78 -17.38
CA ILE A 6 11.06 4.44 -18.67
C ILE A 6 12.11 5.52 -18.42
N GLN A 7 13.34 5.24 -18.84
CA GLN A 7 14.30 6.31 -19.09
C GLN A 7 14.26 6.52 -20.60
N GLU A 8 13.72 7.66 -21.05
CA GLU A 8 13.78 8.03 -22.46
C GLU A 8 15.27 8.15 -22.83
N ASP A 9 15.72 7.31 -23.76
CA ASP A 9 17.09 7.24 -24.30
C ASP A 9 17.39 8.41 -25.25
N GLU A 10 16.89 9.62 -24.95
CA GLU A 10 17.13 10.82 -25.75
C GLU A 10 17.78 11.89 -24.86
N GLU A 11 19.09 12.07 -25.08
CA GLU A 11 19.98 13.11 -24.55
C GLU A 11 19.94 13.32 -23.03
N ALA A 12 21.06 12.98 -22.37
CA ALA A 12 21.31 13.23 -20.94
C ALA A 12 20.61 14.52 -20.46
N PRO A 13 19.50 14.42 -19.73
CA PRO A 13 18.81 15.62 -19.27
C PRO A 13 19.67 16.21 -18.16
N ASP A 14 19.84 17.52 -18.25
CA ASP A 14 20.30 18.39 -17.18
C ASP A 14 19.80 17.86 -15.83
N VAL A 15 20.66 17.84 -14.80
CA VAL A 15 20.37 17.31 -13.46
C VAL A 15 19.37 18.26 -12.79
N GLY A 16 18.14 18.25 -13.30
CA GLY A 16 17.00 19.01 -12.90
C GLY A 16 16.14 18.19 -11.96
N HIS A 17 15.55 18.88 -11.00
CA HIS A 17 14.74 18.34 -9.90
C HIS A 17 13.45 17.63 -10.39
N ASP A 18 13.56 16.44 -10.96
CA ASP A 18 12.38 15.72 -11.44
C ASP A 18 11.69 14.94 -10.32
N LYS A 19 10.45 15.33 -10.05
CA LYS A 19 9.60 14.75 -9.01
C LYS A 19 9.09 13.38 -9.45
N LEU A 20 9.31 12.37 -8.61
CA LEU A 20 9.00 10.95 -8.88
C LEU A 20 7.54 10.69 -9.29
N ALA A 21 6.61 11.45 -8.70
CA ALA A 21 5.20 11.43 -9.06
C ALA A 21 4.69 12.87 -9.07
N THR A 22 4.04 13.26 -10.16
CA THR A 22 3.37 14.56 -10.25
C THR A 22 1.86 14.35 -10.24
N VAL A 23 1.14 15.20 -9.52
CA VAL A 23 -0.33 15.17 -9.53
C VAL A 23 -0.80 15.70 -10.88
N ASN A 24 -1.66 14.95 -11.56
CA ASN A 24 -2.23 15.41 -12.82
C ASN A 24 -2.99 16.73 -12.63
N ALA A 25 -2.92 17.60 -13.64
CA ALA A 25 -3.59 18.90 -13.60
C ALA A 25 -5.12 18.78 -13.42
N LEU A 26 -5.71 17.72 -13.99
CA LEU A 26 -7.14 17.38 -13.94
C LEU A 26 -7.47 16.25 -12.94
N ALA A 27 -6.69 16.11 -11.87
CA ALA A 27 -7.03 15.17 -10.81
C ALA A 27 -8.45 15.48 -10.27
N PRO A 28 -9.38 14.50 -10.19
CA PRO A 28 -10.74 14.68 -9.69
C PRO A 28 -10.81 15.40 -8.34
N LEU A 29 -9.82 15.14 -7.47
CA LEU A 29 -9.69 15.84 -6.21
C LEU A 29 -9.54 17.36 -6.38
N ARG A 30 -8.77 17.84 -7.37
CA ARG A 30 -8.62 19.28 -7.66
C ARG A 30 -9.94 19.89 -8.11
N LEU A 31 -10.71 19.19 -8.94
CA LEU A 31 -12.04 19.64 -9.36
C LEU A 31 -12.98 19.76 -8.15
N ILE A 32 -13.00 18.74 -7.28
CA ILE A 32 -13.78 18.75 -6.04
C ILE A 32 -13.35 19.91 -5.14
N THR A 33 -12.05 20.16 -4.98
CA THR A 33 -11.54 21.29 -4.20
C THR A 33 -12.04 22.62 -4.77
N ILE A 34 -11.97 22.83 -6.08
CA ILE A 34 -12.47 24.04 -6.74
C ILE A 34 -13.97 24.19 -6.52
N CYS A 35 -14.77 23.14 -6.79
CA CYS A 35 -16.22 23.15 -6.60
C CYS A 35 -16.59 23.43 -5.14
N SER A 36 -15.90 22.81 -4.19
CA SER A 36 -16.13 23.03 -2.75
C SER A 36 -15.76 24.44 -2.30
N SER A 37 -14.71 25.03 -2.88
CA SER A 37 -14.32 26.42 -2.64
C SER A 37 -15.37 27.40 -3.18
N THR A 38 -15.84 27.19 -4.42
CA THR A 38 -16.92 27.98 -5.01
C THR A 38 -18.22 27.86 -4.22
N TRP A 39 -18.56 26.64 -3.76
CA TRP A 39 -19.72 26.41 -2.91
C TRP A 39 -19.63 27.16 -1.58
N THR A 40 -18.46 27.11 -0.92
CA THR A 40 -18.21 27.82 0.34
C THR A 40 -18.35 29.34 0.17
N ALA A 41 -17.84 29.90 -0.94
CA ALA A 41 -18.03 31.31 -1.27
C ALA A 41 -19.52 31.67 -1.47
N GLY A 42 -20.28 30.78 -2.10
CA GLY A 42 -21.73 30.93 -2.27
C GLY A 42 -22.47 30.95 -0.93
N VAL A 43 -22.16 30.01 -0.03
CA VAL A 43 -22.76 29.96 1.32
C VAL A 43 -22.37 31.17 2.14
N LEU A 44 -21.13 31.67 2.02
CA LEU A 44 -20.71 32.90 2.68
C LEU A 44 -21.49 34.13 2.19
N ALA A 45 -21.65 34.28 0.87
CA ALA A 45 -22.46 35.36 0.31
C ALA A 45 -23.92 35.27 0.79
N TRP A 46 -24.47 34.06 0.82
CA TRP A 46 -25.83 33.81 1.33
C TRP A 46 -25.96 34.18 2.82
N ALA A 47 -24.98 33.84 3.66
CA ALA A 47 -24.94 34.19 5.08
C ALA A 47 -24.97 35.72 5.29
N ILE A 48 -24.23 36.47 4.46
CA ILE A 48 -24.18 37.93 4.51
C ILE A 48 -25.54 38.54 4.14
N VAL A 49 -26.20 38.01 3.12
CA VAL A 49 -27.54 38.45 2.70
C VAL A 49 -28.57 38.23 3.81
N LEU A 50 -28.50 37.09 4.49
CA LEU A 50 -29.37 36.76 5.63
C LEU A 50 -29.00 37.49 6.93
N ARG A 51 -27.92 38.30 6.93
CA ARG A 51 -27.40 39.03 8.10
C ARG A 51 -27.10 38.11 9.29
N ASP A 52 -26.70 36.87 9.03
CA ASP A 52 -26.34 35.90 10.07
C ASP A 52 -24.86 36.05 10.45
N GLY A 53 -24.61 36.94 11.43
CA GLY A 53 -23.27 37.25 11.92
C GLY A 53 -22.51 36.03 12.45
N PRO A 54 -23.10 35.20 13.35
CA PRO A 54 -22.47 33.97 13.82
C PRO A 54 -22.04 33.05 12.67
N THR A 55 -22.86 32.90 11.63
CA THR A 55 -22.50 32.04 10.49
C THR A 55 -21.29 32.57 9.72
N VAL A 56 -21.24 33.88 9.50
CA VAL A 56 -20.09 34.51 8.82
C VAL A 56 -18.81 34.29 9.61
N VAL A 57 -18.84 34.50 10.93
CA VAL A 57 -17.69 34.27 11.81
C VAL A 57 -17.26 32.80 11.78
N ALA A 58 -18.22 31.87 11.84
CA ALA A 58 -17.95 30.44 11.76
C ALA A 58 -17.24 30.05 10.46
N ILE A 59 -17.75 30.49 9.29
CA ILE A 59 -17.17 30.18 7.98
C ILE A 59 -15.74 30.73 7.87
N VAL A 60 -15.50 31.96 8.35
CA VAL A 60 -14.16 32.58 8.32
C VAL A 60 -13.18 31.80 9.19
N LEU A 61 -13.56 31.43 10.42
CA LEU A 61 -12.71 30.66 11.33
C LEU A 61 -12.35 29.28 10.77
N VAL A 62 -13.34 28.57 10.22
CA VAL A 62 -13.13 27.24 9.61
C VAL A 62 -12.22 27.33 8.36
N SER A 63 -12.37 28.40 7.56
CA SER A 63 -11.50 28.65 6.41
C SER A 63 -10.06 28.93 6.83
N LEU A 64 -9.85 29.75 7.87
CA LEU A 64 -8.53 30.01 8.42
C LEU A 64 -7.88 28.72 8.95
N ALA A 65 -8.64 27.91 9.68
CA ALA A 65 -8.15 26.64 10.19
C ALA A 65 -7.71 25.70 9.07
N SER A 66 -8.50 25.60 7.99
CA SER A 66 -8.20 24.76 6.84
C SER A 66 -6.92 25.20 6.13
N ASN A 67 -6.71 26.52 5.99
CA ASN A 67 -5.47 27.07 5.45
C ASN A 67 -4.25 26.75 6.33
N LEU A 68 -4.39 26.85 7.65
CA LEU A 68 -3.30 26.50 8.59
C LEU A 68 -2.96 25.01 8.54
N HIS A 69 -3.97 24.15 8.52
CA HIS A 69 -3.77 22.70 8.37
C HIS A 69 -3.15 22.35 7.02
N SER A 70 -3.57 23.00 5.94
CA SER A 70 -2.98 22.81 4.61
C SER A 70 -1.53 23.30 4.55
N ALA A 71 -1.22 24.46 5.15
CA ALA A 71 0.14 24.98 5.21
C ALA A 71 1.05 24.09 6.06
N ALA A 72 0.53 23.55 7.16
CA ALA A 72 1.24 22.58 8.00
C ALA A 72 1.53 21.29 7.21
N SER A 73 0.57 20.84 6.40
CA SER A 73 0.67 19.62 5.60
C SER A 73 1.48 19.80 4.31
N PHE A 74 2.11 20.96 4.10
CA PHE A 74 2.95 21.17 2.93
C PHE A 74 4.25 20.37 3.06
N LEU A 75 4.26 19.24 2.36
CA LEU A 75 5.36 18.28 2.31
C LEU A 75 6.39 18.73 1.28
N GLN A 76 7.66 18.72 1.68
CA GLN A 76 8.76 18.74 0.73
C GLN A 76 9.01 17.30 0.32
N SER A 77 8.82 16.98 -0.96
CA SER A 77 9.33 15.71 -1.50
C SER A 77 10.85 15.81 -1.49
N SER A 78 11.51 15.30 -0.46
CA SER A 78 12.96 15.17 -0.44
C SER A 78 13.36 14.27 -1.60
N THR A 79 14.19 14.81 -2.48
CA THR A 79 14.69 14.13 -3.67
C THR A 79 15.43 12.88 -3.22
N ILE A 80 14.96 11.70 -3.63
CA ILE A 80 15.76 10.49 -3.46
C ILE A 80 16.93 10.65 -4.41
N ALA A 81 18.14 10.81 -3.86
CA ALA A 81 19.37 10.87 -4.64
C ALA A 81 19.52 9.55 -5.39
N LEU A 82 19.07 9.53 -6.65
CA LEU A 82 19.28 8.42 -7.57
C LEU A 82 20.78 8.38 -7.86
N LEU A 83 21.48 7.41 -7.27
CA LEU A 83 22.82 7.09 -7.73
C LEU A 83 22.69 6.69 -9.21
N PRO A 84 23.51 7.25 -10.12
CA PRO A 84 23.41 6.91 -11.54
C PRO A 84 23.46 5.39 -11.70
N PRO A 85 22.56 4.79 -12.49
CA PRO A 85 22.55 3.36 -12.69
C PRO A 85 23.91 2.97 -13.27
N SER A 86 24.68 2.22 -12.50
CA SER A 86 25.76 1.42 -13.07
C SER A 86 25.15 0.62 -14.21
N THR A 87 25.83 0.58 -15.36
CA THR A 87 25.41 -0.08 -16.61
C THR A 87 25.07 -1.57 -16.45
N GLN A 88 25.30 -2.15 -15.27
CA GLN A 88 24.75 -3.42 -14.81
C GLN A 88 24.21 -3.27 -13.38
N SER A 89 22.94 -2.88 -13.24
CA SER A 89 22.23 -2.99 -11.97
C SER A 89 21.80 -4.46 -11.79
N PRO A 90 22.10 -5.11 -10.66
CA PRO A 90 21.69 -6.50 -10.43
C PRO A 90 20.15 -6.61 -10.36
N PRO A 91 19.60 -7.80 -10.62
CA PRO A 91 18.16 -8.03 -10.55
C PRO A 91 17.65 -7.78 -9.13
N GLY A 92 16.59 -6.98 -9.01
CA GLY A 92 15.95 -6.58 -7.76
C GLY A 92 14.55 -7.17 -7.59
N ASP A 93 14.33 -8.38 -8.09
CA ASP A 93 13.01 -9.03 -8.10
C ASP A 93 12.43 -9.16 -6.68
N LEU A 94 11.15 -8.84 -6.55
CA LEU A 94 10.42 -8.83 -5.28
C LEU A 94 9.19 -9.73 -5.35
N VAL A 95 8.93 -10.46 -4.27
CA VAL A 95 7.70 -11.23 -4.09
C VAL A 95 6.95 -10.67 -2.89
N LEU A 96 5.76 -10.12 -3.15
CA LEU A 96 4.88 -9.58 -2.12
C LEU A 96 3.77 -10.59 -1.82
N ARG A 97 3.53 -10.83 -0.54
CA ARG A 97 2.40 -11.62 -0.06
C ARG A 97 1.35 -10.70 0.55
N THR A 98 0.12 -10.80 0.08
CA THR A 98 -1.02 -10.09 0.68
C THR A 98 -1.56 -10.88 1.88
N ARG A 99 -2.32 -10.20 2.75
CA ARG A 99 -3.00 -10.84 3.89
C ARG A 99 -4.05 -11.86 3.43
N GLU A 100 -4.69 -11.60 2.30
CA GLU A 100 -5.68 -12.47 1.67
C GLU A 100 -5.06 -13.68 0.94
N GLY A 101 -3.74 -13.88 1.04
CA GLY A 101 -3.05 -15.06 0.49
C GLY A 101 -2.73 -14.97 -1.00
N ALA A 102 -2.87 -13.80 -1.63
CA ALA A 102 -2.40 -13.57 -2.99
C ALA A 102 -0.90 -13.27 -3.00
N PHE A 103 -0.23 -13.67 -4.07
CA PHE A 103 1.19 -13.41 -4.30
C PHE A 103 1.37 -12.54 -5.53
N ILE A 104 2.18 -11.49 -5.39
CA ILE A 104 2.51 -10.57 -6.47
C ILE A 104 4.01 -10.66 -6.68
N VAL A 105 4.40 -11.23 -7.82
CA VAL A 105 5.80 -11.23 -8.27
C VAL A 105 6.03 -9.99 -9.10
N VAL A 106 6.98 -9.17 -8.67
CA VAL A 106 7.40 -7.93 -9.29
C VAL A 106 8.82 -8.10 -9.79
N HIS A 107 8.99 -8.09 -11.12
CA HIS A 107 10.31 -8.03 -11.72
C HIS A 107 10.75 -6.58 -11.88
N CYS A 108 11.85 -6.19 -11.26
CA CYS A 108 12.40 -4.84 -11.31
C CYS A 108 13.91 -4.82 -11.04
N SER A 109 14.58 -3.70 -11.37
CA SER A 109 16.00 -3.51 -11.04
C SER A 109 16.18 -3.18 -9.55
N GLU A 110 17.36 -3.44 -8.99
CA GLU A 110 17.66 -3.13 -7.59
C GLU A 110 17.38 -1.66 -7.23
N THR A 111 17.65 -0.72 -8.16
CA THR A 111 17.37 0.71 -7.97
C THR A 111 15.88 0.98 -7.74
N VAL A 112 15.00 0.33 -8.51
CA VAL A 112 13.54 0.45 -8.36
C VAL A 112 13.08 -0.18 -7.06
N ALA A 113 13.58 -1.38 -6.75
CA ALA A 113 13.25 -2.08 -5.52
C ALA A 113 13.62 -1.25 -4.28
N ARG A 114 14.81 -0.63 -4.29
CA ARG A 114 15.28 0.23 -3.21
C ARG A 114 14.46 1.51 -3.07
N LEU A 115 14.13 2.13 -4.21
CA LEU A 115 13.31 3.33 -4.26
C LEU A 115 11.90 3.12 -3.69
N LEU A 116 11.24 2.02 -4.10
CA LEU A 116 9.85 1.74 -3.74
C LEU A 116 9.71 1.09 -2.35
N TYR A 117 10.66 0.26 -1.93
CA TYR A 117 10.51 -0.61 -0.76
C TYR A 117 11.58 -0.45 0.33
N ALA A 118 12.74 0.12 0.02
CA ALA A 118 13.81 0.29 1.02
C ALA A 118 14.00 1.74 1.48
N GLY A 119 13.42 2.71 0.77
CA GLY A 119 13.39 4.10 1.22
C GLY A 119 12.52 4.23 2.46
N GLU A 120 13.12 4.59 3.60
CA GLU A 120 12.36 5.24 4.65
C GLU A 120 11.79 6.53 4.05
N ALA A 121 10.49 6.56 3.76
CA ALA A 121 9.83 7.77 3.32
C ALA A 121 9.77 8.74 4.51
N SER A 122 10.89 9.40 4.81
CA SER A 122 10.93 10.50 5.75
C SER A 122 10.22 11.68 5.09
N CYS A 123 8.96 11.87 5.45
CA CYS A 123 8.20 13.05 5.06
C CYS A 123 8.80 14.29 5.71
N ASP A 124 9.63 15.02 4.96
CA ASP A 124 10.18 16.30 5.41
C ASP A 124 9.11 17.39 5.23
N TYR A 125 8.60 17.91 6.36
CA TYR A 125 7.69 19.04 6.35
C TYR A 125 8.48 20.34 6.15
N VAL A 126 8.05 21.19 5.20
CA VAL A 126 8.73 22.47 4.91
C VAL A 126 8.79 23.37 6.15
N ALA A 127 7.78 23.30 7.01
CA ALA A 127 7.70 24.09 8.23
C ALA A 127 8.59 23.55 9.38
N GLY A 128 9.12 22.33 9.25
CA GLY A 128 9.80 21.63 10.34
C GLY A 128 8.82 21.12 11.43
N ALA A 129 9.30 20.19 12.26
CA ALA A 129 8.44 19.45 13.20
C ALA A 129 7.75 20.34 14.25
N THR A 130 8.42 21.38 14.75
CA THR A 130 7.88 22.26 15.80
C THR A 130 6.81 23.19 15.23
N MET A 131 7.06 23.84 14.09
CA MET A 131 6.10 24.74 13.48
C MET A 131 4.86 23.99 12.96
N TYR A 132 5.05 22.79 12.41
CA TYR A 132 3.96 21.88 12.06
C TYR A 132 3.01 21.67 13.25
N ARG A 133 3.54 21.32 14.43
CA ARG A 133 2.73 21.10 15.63
C ARG A 133 1.97 22.37 16.02
N ILE A 134 2.64 23.53 16.02
CA ILE A 134 2.01 24.82 16.36
C ILE A 134 0.86 25.14 15.39
N LEU A 135 1.10 25.05 14.08
CA LEU A 135 0.09 25.31 13.05
C LEU A 135 -1.13 24.40 13.21
N ILE A 136 -0.92 23.11 13.49
CA ILE A 136 -2.01 22.15 13.74
C ILE A 136 -2.80 22.55 14.99
N TYR A 137 -2.15 22.87 16.11
CA TYR A 137 -2.86 23.27 17.33
C TYR A 137 -3.65 24.56 17.16
N VAL A 138 -3.08 25.58 16.52
CA VAL A 138 -3.77 26.85 16.25
C VAL A 138 -4.95 26.63 15.29
N GLY A 139 -4.77 25.83 14.24
CA GLY A 139 -5.87 25.47 13.33
C GLY A 139 -7.01 24.75 14.05
N THR A 140 -6.70 23.81 14.95
CA THR A 140 -7.71 23.10 15.74
C THR A 140 -8.46 24.05 16.68
N LEU A 141 -7.80 25.02 17.29
CA LEU A 141 -8.46 26.04 18.10
C LEU A 141 -9.47 26.85 17.29
N PHE A 142 -9.10 27.29 16.09
CA PHE A 142 -10.02 27.99 15.18
C PHE A 142 -11.20 27.11 14.73
N LEU A 143 -11.00 25.81 14.50
CA LEU A 143 -12.10 24.89 14.24
C LEU A 143 -13.09 24.82 15.41
N VAL A 144 -12.59 24.65 16.63
CA VAL A 144 -13.46 24.57 17.82
C VAL A 144 -14.26 25.85 18.01
N LEU A 145 -13.62 27.02 17.87
CA LEU A 145 -14.31 28.32 17.91
C LEU A 145 -15.35 28.45 16.79
N GLY A 146 -15.02 27.99 15.58
CA GLY A 146 -15.95 27.97 14.45
C GLY A 146 -17.19 27.10 14.71
N ILE A 147 -17.00 25.91 15.30
CA ILE A 147 -18.09 24.98 15.64
C ILE A 147 -19.00 25.59 16.73
N VAL A 148 -18.43 26.22 17.75
CA VAL A 148 -19.22 26.91 18.80
C VAL A 148 -20.02 28.07 18.21
N SER A 149 -19.43 28.83 17.29
CA SER A 149 -20.12 29.91 16.57
C SER A 149 -21.26 29.36 15.70
N MET A 150 -21.06 28.19 15.06
CA MET A 150 -22.07 27.50 14.25
C MET A 150 -23.31 27.08 15.06
N SER A 151 -23.12 26.67 16.32
CA SER A 151 -24.21 26.32 17.23
C SER A 151 -25.18 27.48 17.51
N ASN A 152 -24.71 28.72 17.37
CA ASN A 152 -25.51 29.94 17.59
C ASN A 152 -26.10 30.52 16.29
N CYS A 153 -25.92 29.83 15.15
CA CYS A 153 -26.42 30.29 13.86
C CYS A 153 -27.92 30.05 13.69
N SER A 154 -28.52 30.73 12.71
CA SER A 154 -29.90 30.45 12.31
C SER A 154 -30.06 29.00 11.88
N TRP A 155 -31.22 28.40 12.21
CA TRP A 155 -31.60 27.05 11.81
C TRP A 155 -31.40 26.80 10.31
N ILE A 156 -31.74 27.79 9.47
CA ILE A 156 -31.61 27.69 8.01
C ILE A 156 -30.13 27.48 7.61
N MET A 157 -29.22 28.24 8.22
CA MET A 157 -27.79 28.15 7.94
C MET A 157 -27.18 26.88 8.55
N GLN A 158 -27.62 26.45 9.72
CA GLN A 158 -27.20 25.18 10.33
C GLN A 158 -27.53 23.99 9.44
N VAL A 159 -28.77 23.91 8.93
CA VAL A 159 -29.19 22.85 8.00
C VAL A 159 -28.39 22.92 6.70
N THR A 160 -28.18 24.13 6.16
CA THR A 160 -27.42 24.32 4.92
C THR A 160 -25.96 23.86 5.05
N LEU A 161 -25.28 24.25 6.13
CA LEU A 161 -23.90 23.85 6.42
C LEU A 161 -23.80 22.34 6.68
N GLY A 162 -24.72 21.79 7.48
CA GLY A 162 -24.77 20.36 7.78
C GLY A 162 -25.01 19.49 6.53
N ALA A 163 -25.98 19.88 5.68
CA ALA A 163 -26.26 19.20 4.42
C ALA A 163 -25.07 19.29 3.45
N SER A 164 -24.43 20.46 3.37
CA SER A 164 -23.23 20.66 2.53
C SER A 164 -22.08 19.76 2.97
N TYR A 165 -21.81 19.68 4.27
CA TYR A 165 -20.77 18.80 4.82
C TYR A 165 -21.06 17.33 4.52
N LEU A 166 -22.31 16.87 4.72
CA LEU A 166 -22.69 15.49 4.44
C LEU A 166 -22.51 15.15 2.95
N ALA A 167 -22.99 16.02 2.06
CA ALA A 167 -22.88 15.83 0.62
C ALA A 167 -21.41 15.78 0.17
N LEU A 168 -20.58 16.71 0.63
CA LEU A 168 -19.15 16.73 0.33
C LEU A 168 -18.45 15.46 0.83
N ASN A 169 -18.75 14.99 2.05
CA ASN A 169 -18.17 13.74 2.55
C ASN A 169 -18.53 12.52 1.70
N VAL A 170 -19.79 12.40 1.25
CA VAL A 170 -20.20 11.31 0.36
C VAL A 170 -19.45 11.38 -0.97
N ILE A 171 -19.29 12.58 -1.55
CA ILE A 171 -18.53 12.78 -2.79
C ILE A 171 -17.05 12.41 -2.60
N TYR A 172 -16.43 12.88 -1.51
CA TYR A 172 -15.03 12.54 -1.19
C TYR A 172 -14.85 11.04 -0.99
N MET A 173 -15.76 10.38 -0.26
CA MET A 173 -15.72 8.94 -0.04
C MET A 173 -15.85 8.17 -1.36
N PHE A 174 -16.75 8.58 -2.25
CA PHE A 174 -16.90 7.96 -3.56
C PHE A 174 -15.63 8.10 -4.41
N CYS A 175 -14.99 9.27 -4.38
CA CYS A 175 -13.71 9.48 -5.06
C CYS A 175 -12.56 8.67 -4.45
N ALA A 176 -12.55 8.49 -3.12
CA ALA A 176 -11.55 7.65 -2.45
C ALA A 176 -11.74 6.15 -2.73
N LEU A 177 -13.00 5.69 -2.84
CA LEU A 177 -13.35 4.28 -3.04
C LEU A 177 -13.26 3.82 -4.50
N THR A 178 -12.97 4.71 -5.46
CA THR A 178 -12.92 4.36 -6.88
C THR A 178 -11.47 4.16 -7.35
N PRO A 179 -10.90 2.93 -7.25
CA PRO A 179 -9.49 2.67 -7.57
C PRO A 179 -9.12 2.97 -9.03
N ALA A 180 -10.05 2.78 -9.97
CA ALA A 180 -9.85 3.06 -11.39
C ALA A 180 -9.64 4.56 -11.70
N VAL A 181 -10.30 5.44 -10.93
CA VAL A 181 -10.17 6.90 -11.08
C VAL A 181 -8.95 7.41 -10.29
N SER A 182 -8.59 6.74 -9.19
CA SER A 182 -7.42 7.09 -8.39
C SER A 182 -6.10 6.87 -9.13
N LEU A 183 -5.91 5.70 -9.75
CA LEU A 183 -4.61 5.34 -10.31
C LEU A 183 -4.30 6.10 -11.62
N SER A 184 -5.27 6.21 -12.53
CA SER A 184 -5.04 6.84 -13.84
C SER A 184 -5.23 8.35 -13.86
N CYS A 185 -6.12 8.90 -13.00
CA CYS A 185 -6.43 10.33 -13.05
C CYS A 185 -5.71 11.16 -11.99
N HIS A 186 -5.29 10.61 -10.85
CA HIS A 186 -4.63 11.42 -9.80
C HIS A 186 -3.13 11.52 -9.98
N TRP A 187 -2.47 10.43 -10.34
CA TRP A 187 -1.02 10.34 -10.35
C TRP A 187 -0.48 10.19 -11.76
N ASN A 188 0.45 11.07 -12.11
CA ASN A 188 1.27 10.93 -13.30
C ASN A 188 2.55 10.19 -12.92
N MET A 189 2.56 8.87 -13.12
CA MET A 189 3.72 8.00 -12.90
C MET A 189 4.65 8.03 -14.12
N ARG A 190 5.04 9.21 -14.59
CA ARG A 190 5.84 9.39 -15.82
C ARG A 190 7.15 8.59 -15.82
N LEU A 191 7.72 8.34 -14.64
CA LEU A 191 8.99 7.64 -14.45
C LEU A 191 8.88 6.10 -14.46
N VAL A 192 7.67 5.54 -14.29
CA VAL A 192 7.48 4.09 -14.04
C VAL A 192 6.35 3.52 -14.88
N ARG A 193 6.67 2.50 -15.69
CA ARG A 193 5.66 1.71 -16.41
C ARG A 193 5.40 0.40 -15.69
N VAL A 194 4.16 0.20 -15.30
CA VAL A 194 3.67 -1.08 -14.81
C VAL A 194 3.14 -1.89 -15.99
N VAL A 195 3.72 -3.07 -16.20
CA VAL A 195 3.27 -4.03 -17.21
C VAL A 195 2.80 -5.30 -16.52
N ASP A 196 1.51 -5.57 -16.61
CA ASP A 196 0.94 -6.84 -16.13
C ASP A 196 1.22 -7.94 -17.15
N LYS A 197 2.13 -8.85 -16.79
CA LYS A 197 2.49 -10.00 -17.64
C LYS A 197 1.44 -11.11 -17.62
N SER A 198 0.94 -11.46 -16.44
CA SER A 198 -0.04 -12.55 -16.28
C SER A 198 -0.69 -12.51 -14.90
N THR A 199 -1.94 -12.96 -14.84
CA THR A 199 -2.67 -13.25 -13.60
C THR A 199 -3.13 -14.69 -13.66
N THR A 200 -2.63 -15.52 -12.74
CA THR A 200 -2.99 -16.94 -12.65
C THR A 200 -3.77 -17.16 -11.37
N GLN A 201 -4.92 -17.82 -11.46
CA GLN A 201 -5.66 -18.29 -10.29
C GLN A 201 -5.20 -19.70 -9.96
N ALA A 202 -5.06 -19.97 -8.67
CA ALA A 202 -4.63 -21.26 -8.15
C ALA A 202 -5.53 -21.64 -6.96
N GLN A 203 -5.74 -22.93 -6.76
CA GLN A 203 -6.70 -23.44 -5.76
C GLN A 203 -6.04 -23.70 -4.40
N SER A 204 -4.71 -23.81 -4.37
CA SER A 204 -3.96 -24.09 -3.14
C SER A 204 -2.74 -23.19 -2.98
N LEU A 205 -2.34 -22.95 -1.73
CA LEU A 205 -1.11 -22.23 -1.41
C LEU A 205 0.13 -22.87 -2.06
N THR A 206 0.17 -24.20 -2.09
CA THR A 206 1.27 -24.98 -2.68
C THR A 206 1.42 -24.69 -4.18
N GLU A 207 0.29 -24.61 -4.88
CA GLU A 207 0.25 -24.28 -6.30
C GLU A 207 0.66 -22.83 -6.56
N VAL A 208 0.18 -21.87 -5.73
CA VAL A 208 0.61 -20.46 -5.82
C VAL A 208 2.12 -20.32 -5.61
N VAL A 209 2.66 -20.98 -4.59
CA VAL A 209 4.10 -20.94 -4.29
C VAL A 209 4.90 -21.52 -5.47
N TRP A 210 4.43 -22.60 -6.08
CA TRP A 210 5.08 -23.16 -7.26
C TRP A 210 5.04 -22.20 -8.46
N TYR A 211 3.90 -21.56 -8.75
CA TYR A 211 3.82 -20.53 -9.80
C TYR A 211 4.77 -19.36 -9.54
N CYS A 212 4.89 -18.94 -8.28
CA CYS A 212 5.87 -17.92 -7.89
C CYS A 212 7.31 -18.39 -8.12
N ILE A 213 7.67 -19.62 -7.72
CA ILE A 213 9.01 -20.20 -7.97
C ILE A 213 9.31 -20.27 -9.47
N ARG A 214 8.32 -20.61 -10.29
CA ARG A 214 8.44 -20.61 -11.75
C ARG A 214 8.68 -19.20 -12.30
N ALA A 215 8.00 -18.20 -11.75
CA ALA A 215 8.17 -16.81 -12.16
C ALA A 215 9.52 -16.24 -11.72
N THR A 216 9.93 -16.48 -10.46
CA THR A 216 11.18 -15.94 -9.90
C THR A 216 12.43 -16.74 -10.26
N GLY A 217 12.29 -18.02 -10.60
CA GLY A 217 13.40 -18.95 -10.81
C GLY A 217 14.14 -19.37 -9.53
N GLU A 218 13.86 -18.70 -8.41
CA GLU A 218 14.48 -18.93 -7.10
C GLU A 218 13.48 -19.36 -6.02
N THR A 219 14.00 -19.99 -4.96
CA THR A 219 13.22 -20.48 -3.80
C THR A 219 13.54 -19.76 -2.50
N ASP A 220 14.66 -19.02 -2.42
CA ASP A 220 15.16 -18.44 -1.16
C ASP A 220 14.21 -17.43 -0.51
N TRP A 221 13.40 -16.74 -1.31
CA TRP A 221 12.38 -15.80 -0.82
C TRP A 221 11.32 -16.51 0.04
N THR A 222 11.03 -17.78 -0.23
CA THR A 222 10.11 -18.59 0.60
C THR A 222 10.64 -18.80 2.02
N ARG A 223 11.96 -18.97 2.14
CA ARG A 223 12.67 -19.13 3.43
C ARG A 223 12.70 -17.83 4.20
N LYS A 224 13.14 -16.75 3.54
CA LYS A 224 13.27 -15.42 4.13
C LYS A 224 11.92 -14.89 4.59
N GLY A 225 10.87 -15.13 3.80
CA GLY A 225 9.49 -14.74 4.11
C GLY A 225 8.75 -15.65 5.09
N ARG A 226 9.36 -16.75 5.59
CA ARG A 226 8.72 -17.77 6.45
C ARG A 226 7.36 -18.23 5.88
N LEU A 227 7.29 -18.40 4.58
CA LEU A 227 6.04 -18.69 3.86
C LEU A 227 5.63 -20.15 3.95
N VAL A 228 6.60 -21.00 4.26
CA VAL A 228 6.49 -22.45 4.31
C VAL A 228 7.11 -22.95 5.63
N PRO A 229 6.57 -24.00 6.25
CA PRO A 229 7.16 -24.60 7.46
C PRO A 229 8.63 -24.99 7.27
N LYS A 230 9.45 -24.80 8.32
CA LYS A 230 10.86 -25.20 8.34
C LYS A 230 10.97 -26.69 8.67
N THR A 231 10.68 -27.53 7.70
CA THR A 231 10.71 -28.99 7.84
C THR A 231 11.43 -29.61 6.63
N ARG A 232 12.16 -30.71 6.85
CA ARG A 232 12.95 -31.39 5.80
C ARG A 232 12.14 -31.75 4.55
N GLN A 233 10.86 -32.09 4.71
CA GLN A 233 9.95 -32.47 3.63
C GLN A 233 9.66 -31.29 2.71
N TRP A 234 9.44 -30.11 3.29
CA TRP A 234 9.30 -28.87 2.55
C TRP A 234 10.61 -28.45 1.87
N ASP A 235 11.76 -28.80 2.44
CA ASP A 235 13.06 -28.56 1.80
C ASP A 235 13.20 -29.41 0.55
N MET A 236 12.92 -30.71 0.66
CA MET A 236 12.90 -31.62 -0.48
C MET A 236 11.89 -31.18 -1.55
N TRP A 237 10.70 -30.73 -1.14
CA TRP A 237 9.69 -30.24 -2.08
C TRP A 237 10.15 -28.96 -2.81
N LEU A 238 10.79 -28.02 -2.11
CA LEU A 238 11.32 -26.81 -2.73
C LEU A 238 12.43 -27.11 -3.73
N ASP A 239 13.29 -28.08 -3.43
CA ASP A 239 14.34 -28.54 -4.35
C ASP A 239 13.72 -29.21 -5.60
N GLU A 240 12.73 -30.10 -5.41
CA GLU A 240 11.97 -30.70 -6.53
C GLU A 240 11.24 -29.64 -7.36
N ALA A 241 10.66 -28.63 -6.71
CA ALA A 241 9.98 -27.52 -7.38
C ALA A 241 10.94 -26.66 -8.20
N LYS A 242 12.14 -26.38 -7.68
CA LYS A 242 13.17 -25.61 -8.39
C LYS A 242 13.67 -26.37 -9.63
N GLN A 243 13.83 -27.68 -9.54
CA GLN A 243 14.23 -28.53 -10.67
C GLN A 243 13.13 -28.62 -11.74
N ASN A 244 11.87 -28.70 -11.33
CA ASN A 244 10.72 -28.79 -12.24
C ASN A 244 10.16 -27.43 -12.71
N ARG A 245 10.88 -26.32 -12.49
CA ARG A 245 10.40 -24.97 -12.84
C ARG A 245 10.00 -24.79 -14.31
N SER A 246 10.65 -25.50 -15.23
CA SER A 246 10.37 -25.47 -16.68
C SER A 246 9.28 -26.46 -17.10
N ASN A 247 8.91 -27.41 -16.24
CA ASN A 247 7.91 -28.42 -16.54
C ASN A 247 6.51 -27.91 -16.19
N THR A 248 5.72 -27.53 -17.19
CA THR A 248 4.36 -26.98 -16.98
C THR A 248 3.38 -28.03 -16.46
N ASN A 249 3.65 -29.33 -16.64
CA ASN A 249 2.76 -30.42 -16.26
C ASN A 249 3.11 -31.05 -14.91
N TRP A 250 4.04 -30.46 -14.16
CA TRP A 250 4.41 -30.98 -12.84
C TRP A 250 3.35 -30.61 -11.80
N ASP A 251 2.72 -31.62 -11.19
CA ASP A 251 1.73 -31.43 -10.14
C ASP A 251 2.42 -31.16 -8.80
N ALA A 252 2.50 -29.88 -8.47
CA ALA A 252 3.12 -29.37 -7.25
C ALA A 252 2.37 -29.83 -5.97
N VAL A 253 1.06 -30.06 -6.05
CA VAL A 253 0.24 -30.49 -4.91
C VAL A 253 0.46 -31.97 -4.66
N ALA A 254 0.38 -32.80 -5.69
CA ALA A 254 0.64 -34.23 -5.57
C ALA A 254 2.06 -34.52 -5.09
N ALA A 255 3.06 -33.75 -5.55
CA ALA A 255 4.44 -33.88 -5.08
C ALA A 255 4.58 -33.58 -3.58
N LYS A 256 3.87 -32.56 -3.08
CA LYS A 256 3.84 -32.25 -1.65
C LYS A 256 3.18 -33.38 -0.88
N ASP A 257 1.99 -33.84 -1.31
CA ASP A 257 1.24 -34.86 -0.59
C ASP A 257 2.03 -36.17 -0.51
N ARG A 258 2.71 -36.54 -1.59
CA ARG A 258 3.68 -37.65 -1.62
C ARG A 258 4.76 -37.49 -0.55
N LEU A 259 5.47 -36.36 -0.53
CA LEU A 259 6.59 -36.13 0.40
C LEU A 259 6.15 -36.04 1.87
N MET A 260 4.95 -35.52 2.13
CA MET A 260 4.38 -35.47 3.48
C MET A 260 3.92 -36.86 3.95
N SER A 261 3.41 -37.70 3.05
CA SER A 261 2.97 -39.06 3.38
C SER A 261 4.14 -39.99 3.80
N TYR A 262 5.32 -39.82 3.21
CA TYR A 262 6.52 -40.59 3.59
C TYR A 262 6.95 -40.35 5.05
N ASP A 263 6.76 -39.15 5.59
CA ASP A 263 7.12 -38.84 6.98
C ASP A 263 6.16 -39.46 8.00
N VAL A 264 4.86 -39.53 7.67
CA VAL A 264 3.87 -40.18 8.52
C VAL A 264 4.19 -41.67 8.62
N GLN A 265 4.48 -42.33 7.49
CA GLN A 265 4.84 -43.74 7.46
C GLN A 265 6.18 -44.02 8.16
N ALA A 266 7.18 -43.12 8.01
CA ALA A 266 8.47 -43.25 8.70
C ALA A 266 8.35 -43.08 10.22
N LYS A 267 7.50 -42.15 10.68
CA LYS A 267 7.21 -41.95 12.12
C LYS A 267 6.43 -43.12 12.70
N GLU A 268 5.44 -43.65 11.97
CA GLU A 268 4.68 -44.82 12.39
C GLU A 268 5.58 -46.06 12.51
N ALA A 269 6.47 -46.29 11.53
CA ALA A 269 7.45 -47.39 11.59
C ALA A 269 8.40 -47.25 12.79
N SER A 270 8.92 -46.04 13.05
CA SER A 270 9.79 -45.79 14.21
C SER A 270 9.09 -45.99 15.54
N ASN A 271 7.83 -45.55 15.67
CA ASN A 271 7.05 -45.70 16.90
C ASN A 271 6.67 -47.18 17.15
N GLN A 272 6.48 -47.96 16.09
CA GLN A 272 6.13 -49.37 16.19
C GLN A 272 7.33 -50.25 16.57
N ASP A 273 8.54 -49.87 16.15
CA ASP A 273 9.79 -50.49 16.62
C ASP A 273 10.09 -50.13 18.10
N ASP A 274 9.74 -48.92 18.55
CA ASP A 274 9.88 -48.51 19.96
C ASP A 274 8.89 -49.24 20.89
N ASP A 275 7.65 -49.50 20.44
CA ASP A 275 6.66 -50.26 21.23
C ASP A 275 7.01 -51.77 21.31
N MET A 276 7.61 -52.32 20.26
CA MET A 276 8.09 -53.71 20.23
C MET A 276 9.38 -53.94 21.05
N SER A 277 10.14 -52.88 21.33
CA SER A 277 11.40 -52.94 22.10
C SER A 277 11.23 -52.63 23.59
N GLN A 278 10.06 -52.18 24.04
CA GLN A 278 9.77 -52.07 25.47
C GLN A 278 9.41 -53.43 26.08
N PRO A 279 10.16 -53.95 27.08
CA PRO A 279 9.78 -55.17 27.77
C PRO A 279 8.50 -54.91 28.58
N LYS A 280 7.42 -55.62 28.23
CA LYS A 280 6.14 -55.65 28.96
C LYS A 280 6.40 -55.85 30.45
N ARG A 281 6.38 -54.77 31.25
CA ARG A 281 6.50 -54.86 32.71
C ARG A 281 5.29 -55.63 33.21
N ARG A 282 5.51 -56.85 33.72
CA ARG A 282 4.48 -57.59 34.44
C ARG A 282 4.06 -56.74 35.65
N PRO A 283 2.76 -56.57 35.91
CA PRO A 283 2.30 -55.90 37.11
C PRO A 283 2.68 -56.76 38.32
N THR A 284 3.52 -56.21 39.20
CA THR A 284 3.76 -56.75 40.52
C THR A 284 2.50 -56.51 41.34
N LEU A 285 1.74 -57.57 41.62
CA LEU A 285 0.70 -57.54 42.63
C LEU A 285 1.38 -57.53 44.00
N LEU A 286 1.25 -56.41 44.71
CA LEU A 286 1.30 -56.33 46.18
C LEU A 286 0.47 -55.12 46.62
#